data_AF-A0A9N7RMV4-F1
#
_entry.id   AF-A0A9N7RMV4-F1
#
_cell.length_a   1.000
_cell.length_b   1.000
_cell.length_c   1.000
_cell.angle_alpha   90.00
_cell.angle_beta   90.00
_cell.angle_gamma   90.00
#
_symmetry.space_group_name_H-M   'P 1'
#
loop_
_entity.id
_entity.type
_entity.pdbx_description
1 polymer ?
#
loop_
_entity_poly.entity_id
_entity_poly.type
_entity_poly.pdbx_seq_one_letter_code
_entity_poly.pdbx_strand_id
1 'polypeptide(L)' 'VESHKKAYYCYDDKDLNDLIRKNSPNSYTIQRFKGLGEMMPAQLWETTLNPETRLLKQLRVDDVAEANIVFSSLMGSR' A
#
# COMPACT_ATOMS: atom_id res chain seq x y z
N VAL A 1 -7.79 -3.87 7.71
CA VAL A 1 -8.89 -4.76 8.13
C VAL A 1 -8.83 -4.90 9.64
N GLU A 2 -9.89 -4.50 10.33
CA GLU A 2 -9.97 -4.64 11.79
C GLU A 2 -10.86 -5.84 12.12
N SER A 3 -10.34 -6.79 12.90
CA SER A 3 -11.10 -7.94 13.40
C SER A 3 -10.71 -8.25 14.84
N HIS A 4 -11.70 -8.43 15.72
CA HIS A 4 -11.50 -8.83 17.12
C HIS A 4 -10.40 -8.05 17.87
N LYS A 5 -10.36 -6.71 17.69
CA LYS A 5 -9.37 -5.77 18.27
C LYS A 5 -7.95 -5.84 17.70
N LYS A 6 -7.72 -6.56 16.59
CA LYS A 6 -6.45 -6.56 15.85
C LYS A 6 -6.63 -5.84 14.51
N ALA A 7 -5.69 -4.95 14.21
CA ALA A 7 -5.59 -4.29 12.92
C ALA A 7 -4.62 -5.06 12.02
N TYR A 8 -5.05 -5.36 10.80
CA TYR A 8 -4.23 -5.96 9.75
C TYR A 8 -4.13 -4.99 8.57
N TYR A 9 -2.92 -4.77 8.07
CA TYR A 9 -2.64 -3.94 6.90
C TYR A 9 -2.40 -4.85 5.69
N CYS A 10 -3.15 -4.63 4.62
CA CYS A 10 -3.04 -5.36 3.35
C CYS A 10 -2.61 -4.38 2.26
N TYR A 11 -1.63 -4.75 1.44
CA TYR A 11 -1.12 -3.90 0.36
C TYR A 11 -1.65 -4.32 -1.01
N ASP A 12 -2.02 -5.59 -1.18
CA ASP A 12 -2.57 -6.15 -2.41
C ASP A 12 -3.96 -6.76 -2.18
N ASP A 13 -4.76 -6.82 -3.26
CA ASP A 13 -6.10 -7.42 -3.22
C ASP A 13 -6.06 -8.93 -2.93
N LYS A 14 -4.94 -9.59 -3.27
CA LYS A 14 -4.71 -11.00 -2.96
C LYS A 14 -4.68 -11.23 -1.45
N ASP A 15 -3.89 -10.43 -0.73
CA ASP A 15 -3.77 -10.53 0.73
C ASP A 15 -5.11 -10.24 1.41
N LEU A 16 -5.85 -9.26 0.90
CA LEU A 16 -7.19 -8.96 1.40
C LEU A 16 -8.13 -10.16 1.25
N ASN A 17 -8.17 -10.77 0.07
CA ASN A 17 -9.04 -11.92 -0.21
C ASN A 17 -8.69 -13.14 0.66
N ASP A 18 -7.39 -13.38 0.88
CA ASP A 18 -6.95 -14.47 1.76
C ASP A 18 -7.35 -14.21 3.22
N LEU A 19 -7.29 -12.95 3.67
CA LEU A 19 -7.67 -12.56 5.02
C LEU A 19 -9.19 -12.58 5.23
N ILE A 20 -9.97 -12.25 4.19
CA ILE A 20 -11.43 -12.41 4.16
C ILE A 20 -11.80 -13.89 4.23
N ARG A 21 -11.16 -14.77 3.44
CA ARG A 21 -11.44 -16.21 3.43
C ARG A 21 -11.16 -16.89 4.77
N LYS A 22 -10.13 -16.42 5.49
CA LYS A 22 -9.74 -16.96 6.81
C LYS A 22 -10.68 -16.54 7.94
N ASN A 23 -11.39 -15.43 7.79
CA ASN A 23 -12.25 -14.88 8.83
C ASN A 23 -13.73 -15.10 8.50
N SER A 24 -14.57 -15.23 9.52
CA SER A 24 -16.01 -15.38 9.31
C SER A 24 -16.61 -14.09 8.75
N PRO A 25 -17.57 -14.17 7.82
CA PRO A 25 -18.33 -13.00 7.38
C PRO A 25 -18.99 -12.31 8.60
N ASN A 26 -18.97 -10.98 8.62
CA ASN A 26 -19.39 -10.10 9.73
C ASN A 26 -18.45 -9.98 10.93
N SER A 27 -17.26 -10.58 10.90
CA SER A 27 -16.28 -10.47 12.00
C SER A 27 -15.23 -9.37 11.80
N TYR A 28 -15.30 -8.62 10.70
CA TYR A 28 -14.27 -7.66 10.32
C TYR A 28 -14.82 -6.41 9.64
N THR A 29 -14.11 -5.29 9.83
CA THR A 29 -14.35 -4.00 9.14
C THR A 29 -13.20 -3.75 8.16
N ILE A 30 -13.52 -3.42 6.91
CA ILE A 30 -12.53 -3.09 5.88
C ILE A 30 -12.56 -1.58 5.64
N GLN A 31 -11.40 -0.94 5.79
CA GLN A 31 -11.17 0.43 5.37
C GLN A 31 -10.07 0.43 4.31
N ARG A 32 -10.33 1.10 3.18
CA ARG A 32 -9.35 1.29 2.11
C ARG A 32 -8.85 2.73 2.14
N PHE A 33 -7.61 2.90 2.54
CA PHE A 33 -6.94 4.20 2.49
C PHE A 33 -6.71 4.60 1.03
N LYS A 34 -7.23 5.77 0.64
CA LYS A 34 -7.01 6.34 -0.69
C LYS A 34 -5.82 7.29 -0.71
N GLY A 35 -5.53 7.91 0.43
CA GLY A 35 -4.36 8.75 0.63
C GLY A 35 -3.79 8.61 2.04
N LEU A 36 -2.53 9.03 2.20
CA LEU A 36 -1.84 8.99 3.49
C LEU A 36 -2.47 9.92 4.54
N GLY A 37 -3.16 10.98 4.11
CA GLY A 37 -3.86 11.90 5.01
C GLY A 37 -5.11 11.32 5.69
N GLU A 38 -5.57 10.15 5.25
CA GLU A 38 -6.67 9.42 5.89
C GLU A 38 -6.21 8.55 7.07
N MET A 39 -4.90 8.42 7.26
CA MET A 39 -4.29 7.62 8.32
C MET A 39 -4.01 8.46 9.57
N MET A 40 -4.26 7.89 10.75
CA MET A 40 -3.81 8.50 11.99
C MET A 40 -2.28 8.48 12.09
N PRO A 41 -1.63 9.46 12.74
CA PRO A 41 -0.16 9.54 12.79
C PRO A 41 0.53 8.26 13.29
N ALA A 42 -0.03 7.60 14.30
CA ALA A 42 0.50 6.33 14.81
C ALA A 42 0.47 5.20 13.77
N GLN A 43 -0.62 5.11 13.00
CA GLN A 43 -0.78 4.12 11.93
C GLN A 43 0.17 4.40 10.77
N LEU A 44 0.33 5.67 10.40
CA LEU A 44 1.26 6.08 9.35
C LEU A 44 2.71 5.76 9.74
N TRP A 45 3.08 6.01 11.00
CA TRP A 45 4.39 5.66 11.52
C TRP A 45 4.65 4.15 11.44
N GLU A 46 3.73 3.34 11.96
CA GLU A 46 3.86 1.88 11.99
C GLU A 46 3.92 1.26 10.59
N THR A 47 3.14 1.79 9.64
CA THR A 47 3.02 1.18 8.30
C THR A 47 4.06 1.67 7.29
N THR A 48 4.52 2.92 7.40
CA THR A 48 5.31 3.55 6.33
C THR A 48 6.64 4.17 6.78
N LEU A 49 6.78 4.61 8.04
CA LEU A 49 7.96 5.39 8.44
C LEU A 49 8.93 4.64 9.35
N ASN A 50 8.43 3.75 10.22
CA ASN A 50 9.27 3.02 11.17
C ASN A 50 10.30 2.14 10.43
N PRO A 51 11.61 2.33 10.64
CA PRO A 51 12.66 1.56 9.97
C PRO A 51 12.53 0.04 10.07
N GLU A 52 11.93 -0.47 11.15
CA GLU A 52 11.77 -1.91 11.38
C GLU A 52 10.60 -2.53 10.60
N THR A 53 9.55 -1.76 10.34
CA THR A 53 8.30 -2.27 9.74
C THR A 53 8.00 -1.66 8.37
N ARG A 54 8.68 -0.58 7.98
CA ARG A 54 8.46 0.10 6.71
C ARG A 54 8.88 -0.75 5.52
N LEU A 55 8.16 -0.56 4.42
CA LEU A 55 8.48 -1.15 3.12
C LEU A 55 9.09 -0.08 2.21
N LEU A 56 10.40 -0.12 2.00
CA LEU A 56 11.10 0.76 1.06
C LEU A 56 11.41 0.02 -0.24
N LYS A 57 11.10 0.66 -1.37
CA LYS A 57 11.52 0.21 -2.70
C LYS A 57 12.58 1.16 -3.22
N GLN A 58 13.81 0.66 -3.39
CA GLN A 58 14.86 1.41 -4.05
C GLN A 58 14.65 1.32 -5.56
N LEU A 59 14.49 2.46 -6.22
CA LEU A 59 14.38 2.54 -7.67
C LEU A 59 15.77 2.63 -8.30
N ARG A 60 15.97 1.88 -9.38
CA ARG A 60 17.15 1.93 -10.24
C ARG A 60 16.70 2.18 -11.66
N VAL A 61 17.46 2.98 -12.39
CA VAL A 61 17.21 3.26 -13.81
C VAL A 61 18.23 2.48 -14.59
N ASP A 62 17.77 1.46 -15.31
CA ASP A 62 18.64 0.57 -16.07
C ASP A 62 18.95 1.19 -17.46
N ASP A 63 17.93 1.67 -18.17
CA ASP A 63 18.08 2.43 -19.42
C ASP A 63 17.40 3.80 -19.31
N VAL A 64 18.20 4.85 -19.45
CA VAL A 64 17.76 6.24 -19.40
C VAL A 64 16.92 6.61 -20.63
N ALA A 65 17.23 6.06 -21.81
CA ALA A 65 16.49 6.34 -23.04
C ALA A 65 15.08 5.76 -22.99
N GLU A 66 14.94 4.49 -22.57
CA GLU A 66 13.64 3.86 -22.38
C GLU A 66 12.80 4.58 -21.31
N ALA A 67 13.42 4.91 -20.17
CA ALA A 67 12.74 5.64 -19.10
C ALA A 67 12.19 7.00 -19.59
N ASN A 68 12.93 7.72 -20.43
CA ASN A 68 12.48 8.98 -21.02
C ASN A 68 11.32 8.79 -21.99
N ILE A 69 11.32 7.74 -22.82
CA ILE A 69 10.21 7.44 -23.74
C ILE A 69 8.92 7.17 -22.94
N VAL A 70 9.00 6.32 -21.91
CA VAL A 70 7.86 6.02 -21.04
C VAL A 70 7.40 7.28 -20.31
N PHE A 71 8.33 8.09 -19.81
CA PHE A 71 8.03 9.34 -19.13
C PHE A 71 7.29 10.33 -20.05
N SER A 72 7.79 10.58 -21.26
CA SER A 72 7.14 11.45 -22.24
C SER A 72 5.78 10.90 -22.69
N SER A 73 5.63 9.59 -22.81
CA SER A 73 4.34 8.97 -23.15
C SER A 73 3.29 9.17 -22.06
N LEU A 74 3.68 9.09 -20.77
CA LEU A 74 2.74 9.18 -19.65
C LEU A 74 2.46 10.63 -19.23
N MET A 75 3.48 11.49 -19.26
CA MET A 75 3.38 12.89 -18.86
C MET A 75 3.01 13.83 -20.01
N GLY A 76 2.96 13.30 -21.24
CA GLY A 76 2.76 14.05 -22.46
C GLY A 76 4.07 14.67 -22.98
N SER A 77 4.16 14.79 -24.31
CA SER A 77 5.09 15.70 -24.96
C SER A 77 4.66 17.12 -24.61
N ARG A 78 5.52 17.92 -23.99
CA ARG A 78 5.32 19.37 -24.03
C ARG A 78 5.45 19.87 -25.47
#